data_AF-A0A9E6ZAW1-F1
#
_entry.id   AF-A0A9E6ZAW1-F1
#
_cell.length_a   1.000
_cell.length_b   1.000
_cell.length_c   1.000
_cell.angle_alpha   90.00
_cell.angle_beta   90.00
_cell.angle_gamma   90.00
#
_symmetry.space_group_name_H-M   'P 1'
#
loop_
_entity.id
_entity.type
_entity.pdbx_description
1 polymer ?
#
loop_
_entity_poly.entity_id
_entity_poly.type
_entity_poly.pdbx_seq_one_letter_code
_entity_poly.pdbx_strand_id
1 'polypeptide(L)'
;MHLMKVPRDNITVAYPYVAQSVEIDSSGLSVAFNLNPKATFHDNTPIRSQDIKFTFEVFKKTGCATLYATFENVKNVVAISPWRVVFILKAR
;
A
#
# COMPACT_ATOMS: atom_id res chain seq x y z
N MET A 1 -4.31 6.58 -4.00
CA MET A 1 -4.71 6.23 -2.61
C MET A 1 -3.45 6.13 -1.77
N HIS A 2 -3.36 6.86 -0.66
CA HIS A 2 -2.19 6.81 0.24
C HIS A 2 -2.52 5.94 1.45
N LEU A 3 -1.65 4.99 1.79
CA LEU A 3 -1.83 4.14 2.97
C LEU A 3 -1.36 4.83 4.25
N MET A 4 -0.28 5.60 4.14
CA MET A 4 0.34 6.39 5.20
C MET A 4 0.40 7.86 4.76
N LYS A 5 0.44 8.78 5.71
CA LYS A 5 0.55 10.22 5.45
C LYS A 5 1.94 10.73 5.80
N VAL A 6 2.61 11.33 4.82
CA VAL A 6 3.88 12.04 5.02
C VAL A 6 3.56 13.49 5.40
N PRO A 7 4.11 14.02 6.50
CA PRO A 7 3.87 15.41 6.88
C PRO A 7 4.70 16.36 5.99
N ARG A 8 4.28 17.62 5.90
CA ARG A 8 4.87 18.58 4.95
C ARG A 8 6.30 19.02 5.35
N ASP A 9 6.57 19.04 6.64
CA ASP A 9 7.82 19.46 7.26
C ASP A 9 8.89 18.36 7.29
N ASN A 10 8.50 17.08 7.14
CA ASN A 10 9.44 15.97 7.17
C ASN A 10 9.05 14.86 6.17
N ILE A 11 9.76 14.80 5.05
CA ILE A 11 9.51 13.84 3.97
C ILE A 11 10.03 12.42 4.25
N THR A 12 10.81 12.22 5.32
CA THR A 12 11.43 10.91 5.62
C THR A 12 10.62 10.08 6.62
N VAL A 13 9.54 10.64 7.17
CA VAL A 13 8.64 9.96 8.11
C VAL A 13 7.24 9.82 7.52
N ALA A 14 6.52 8.79 7.94
CA ALA A 14 5.15 8.57 7.54
C ALA A 14 4.32 8.09 8.73
N TYR A 15 3.08 8.56 8.83
CA TYR A 15 2.16 8.27 9.92
C TYR A 15 0.94 7.49 9.43
N PRO A 16 0.26 6.74 10.32
CA PRO A 16 -0.97 6.01 9.98
C PRO A 16 -2.02 6.88 9.28
N TYR A 17 -2.71 6.29 8.29
CA TYR A 17 -3.85 6.89 7.61
C TYR A 17 -4.90 5.82 7.30
N VAL A 18 -4.95 5.29 6.07
CA VAL A 18 -5.78 4.11 5.75
C VAL A 18 -5.20 2.86 6.43
N ALA A 19 -3.87 2.75 6.47
CA ALA A 19 -3.19 1.75 7.27
C ALA A 19 -2.98 2.28 8.70
N GLN A 20 -3.29 1.47 9.70
CA GLN A 20 -3.06 1.77 11.11
C GLN A 20 -1.63 1.43 11.55
N SER A 21 -0.96 0.51 10.87
CA SER A 21 0.43 0.16 11.12
C SER A 21 1.10 -0.45 9.89
N VAL A 22 2.43 -0.51 9.93
CA VAL A 22 3.27 -1.14 8.91
C VAL A 22 4.32 -2.01 9.60
N GLU A 23 4.64 -3.14 8.97
CA GLU A 23 5.69 -4.06 9.38
C GLU A 23 6.62 -4.30 8.19
N ILE A 24 7.92 -4.32 8.43
CA ILE A 24 8.92 -4.67 7.41
C ILE A 24 9.55 -5.98 7.88
N ASP A 25 9.68 -6.94 6.98
CA ASP A 25 10.34 -8.19 7.33
C ASP A 25 11.84 -7.98 7.61
N SER A 26 12.47 -8.94 8.27
CA SER A 26 13.89 -8.87 8.62
C SER A 26 14.83 -8.81 7.41
N SER A 27 14.36 -9.22 6.23
CA SER A 27 15.13 -9.17 4.99
C SER A 27 14.99 -7.84 4.23
N GLY A 28 14.04 -6.99 4.63
CA GLY A 28 13.66 -5.80 3.91
C GLY A 28 12.99 -6.06 2.55
N LEU A 29 12.59 -7.30 2.24
CA LEU A 29 12.02 -7.69 0.95
C LEU A 29 10.50 -7.79 0.96
N SER A 30 9.86 -7.62 2.12
CA SER A 30 8.42 -7.45 2.19
C SER A 30 8.00 -6.40 3.21
N VAL A 31 6.90 -5.73 2.88
CA VAL A 31 6.27 -4.70 3.70
C VAL A 31 4.80 -5.05 3.86
N ALA A 32 4.36 -5.30 5.08
CA ALA A 32 2.97 -5.59 5.41
C ALA A 32 2.29 -4.33 5.97
N PHE A 33 1.15 -3.97 5.40
CA PHE A 33 0.29 -2.91 5.92
C PHE A 33 -0.95 -3.52 6.56
N ASN A 34 -1.22 -3.11 7.80
CA ASN A 34 -2.47 -3.43 8.50
C ASN A 34 -3.43 -2.27 8.30
N LEU A 35 -4.55 -2.52 7.64
CA LEU A 35 -5.59 -1.54 7.37
C LEU A 35 -6.42 -1.27 8.62
N ASN A 36 -6.85 -0.02 8.77
CA ASN A 36 -7.79 0.36 9.80
C ASN A 36 -9.19 -0.18 9.42
N PRO A 37 -9.84 -1.04 10.24
CA PRO A 37 -11.18 -1.56 9.95
C PRO A 37 -12.26 -0.48 9.82
N LYS A 38 -12.00 0.73 10.34
CA LYS A 38 -12.89 1.90 10.26
C LYS A 38 -12.62 2.77 9.02
N ALA A 39 -11.61 2.45 8.22
CA ALA A 39 -11.33 3.20 7.00
C ALA A 39 -12.40 2.89 5.94
N THR A 40 -13.06 3.94 5.44
CA THR A 40 -14.08 3.84 4.41
C THR A 40 -13.77 4.80 3.27
N PHE A 41 -14.30 4.48 2.09
CA PHE A 41 -14.43 5.45 1.02
C PHE A 41 -15.49 6.51 1.38
N HIS A 42 -15.63 7.52 0.52
CA HIS A 42 -16.56 8.63 0.71
C HIS A 42 -18.04 8.20 0.68
N ASP A 43 -18.34 7.06 0.07
CA ASP A 43 -19.65 6.42 0.02
C ASP A 43 -19.93 5.51 1.23
N ASN A 44 -19.03 5.47 2.21
CA ASN A 44 -19.02 4.59 3.38
C ASN A 44 -18.69 3.11 3.12
N THR A 45 -18.32 2.74 1.89
CA THR A 45 -17.84 1.38 1.61
C THR A 45 -16.52 1.13 2.36
N PRO A 46 -16.36 0.03 3.10
CA PRO A 46 -15.11 -0.28 3.80
C PRO A 46 -13.94 -0.45 2.83
N ILE A 47 -12.78 0.13 3.15
CA ILE A 47 -11.55 -0.08 2.38
C ILE A 47 -10.93 -1.42 2.79
N ARG A 48 -10.69 -2.28 1.80
CA ARG A 48 -10.15 -3.63 1.96
C ARG A 48 -8.79 -3.78 1.27
N SER A 49 -8.04 -4.80 1.67
CA SER A 49 -6.76 -5.18 1.05
C SER A 49 -6.89 -5.47 -0.45
N GLN A 50 -8.06 -5.94 -0.88
CA GLN A 50 -8.40 -6.17 -2.28
C GLN A 50 -8.41 -4.88 -3.09
N ASP A 51 -8.88 -3.76 -2.53
CA ASP A 51 -8.88 -2.45 -3.21
C ASP A 51 -7.45 -1.93 -3.42
N ILE A 52 -6.56 -2.21 -2.46
CA ILE A 52 -5.13 -1.88 -2.55
C ILE A 52 -4.48 -2.71 -3.67
N LYS A 53 -4.72 -4.03 -3.67
CA LYS A 53 -4.20 -4.93 -4.69
C LYS A 53 -4.70 -4.55 -6.09
N PHE A 54 -6.01 -4.27 -6.22
CA PHE A 54 -6.62 -3.80 -7.46
C PHE A 54 -5.92 -2.52 -7.97
N THR A 55 -5.69 -1.55 -7.10
CA THR A 55 -4.98 -0.31 -7.46
C THR A 55 -3.60 -0.58 -8.07
N PHE A 56 -2.83 -1.49 -7.45
CA PHE A 56 -1.52 -1.91 -7.99
C PHE A 56 -1.65 -2.58 -9.36
N GLU A 57 -2.61 -3.52 -9.53
CA GLU A 57 -2.82 -4.23 -10.79
C GLU A 57 -3.26 -3.28 -11.92
N VAL A 58 -4.13 -2.31 -11.62
CA VAL A 58 -4.53 -1.26 -12.57
C VAL A 58 -3.32 -0.46 -13.01
N PHE A 59 -2.51 0.07 -12.08
CA PHE A 59 -1.34 0.87 -12.47
C PHE A 59 -0.31 0.07 -13.26
N LYS A 60 -0.12 -1.21 -12.94
CA LYS A 60 0.74 -2.11 -13.72
C LYS A 60 0.22 -2.31 -15.15
N LYS A 61 -1.10 -2.38 -15.34
CA LYS A 61 -1.74 -2.61 -16.65
C LYS A 61 -1.85 -1.35 -17.51
N THR A 62 -2.10 -0.20 -16.89
CA THR A 62 -2.44 1.05 -17.63
C THR A 62 -1.25 1.60 -18.42
N GLY A 63 -0.01 1.17 -18.14
CA GLY A 63 1.18 1.61 -18.88
C GLY A 63 1.56 3.09 -18.69
N CYS A 64 0.85 3.83 -17.83
CA CYS A 64 1.20 5.20 -17.48
C CYS A 64 2.44 5.18 -16.58
N ALA A 65 3.60 5.44 -17.19
CA ALA A 65 4.90 5.40 -16.52
C ALA A 65 4.94 6.23 -15.23
N THR A 66 4.33 7.41 -15.25
CA THR A 66 4.29 8.32 -14.09
C THR A 66 3.55 7.72 -12.89
N LEU A 67 2.45 7.02 -13.12
CA LEU A 67 1.66 6.38 -12.06
C LEU A 67 2.33 5.09 -11.57
N TYR A 68 3.04 4.39 -12.47
CA TYR A 68 3.73 3.13 -12.15
C TYR A 68 5.08 3.34 -11.47
N ALA A 69 5.74 4.49 -11.62
CA ALA A 69 7.05 4.78 -11.03
C ALA A 69 7.08 4.50 -9.51
N THR A 70 5.98 4.77 -8.81
CA THR A 70 5.83 4.50 -7.37
C THR A 70 5.91 3.00 -7.02
N PHE A 71 5.60 2.12 -7.97
CA PHE A 71 5.55 0.67 -7.81
C PHE A 71 6.70 -0.06 -8.51
N GLU A 72 7.69 0.65 -9.04
CA GLU A 72 8.78 0.05 -9.83
C GLU A 72 9.53 -1.06 -9.06
N ASN A 73 9.75 -0.87 -7.76
CA ASN A 73 10.44 -1.81 -6.89
C ASN A 73 9.53 -2.89 -6.30
N VAL A 74 8.23 -2.84 -6.58
CA VAL A 74 7.26 -3.84 -6.10
C VAL A 74 7.16 -4.97 -7.11
N LYS A 75 7.50 -6.18 -6.67
CA LYS A 75 7.36 -7.42 -7.46
C LYS A 75 5.89 -7.87 -7.48
N ASN A 76 5.23 -7.86 -6.33
CA ASN A 76 3.85 -8.33 -6.20
C ASN A 76 3.13 -7.71 -4.99
N VAL A 77 1.80 -7.75 -5.00
CA VAL A 77 0.93 -7.34 -3.89
C VAL A 77 -0.05 -8.45 -3.56
N VAL A 78 -0.06 -8.88 -2.30
CA VAL A 78 -0.87 -10.00 -1.82
C VAL A 78 -1.84 -9.52 -0.75
N ALA A 79 -3.13 -9.71 -0.99
CA ALA A 79 -4.20 -9.49 -0.01
C ALA A 79 -4.33 -10.74 0.87
N ILE A 80 -3.65 -10.75 2.03
CA ILE A 80 -3.57 -11.92 2.92
C ILE A 80 -4.87 -12.12 3.71
N SER A 81 -5.45 -11.03 4.17
CA SER A 81 -6.73 -11.00 4.85
C SER A 81 -7.48 -9.73 4.46
N PRO A 82 -8.75 -9.56 4.83
CA PRO A 82 -9.47 -8.36 4.49
C PRO A 82 -8.69 -7.09 4.87
N TRP A 83 -8.10 -7.02 6.06
CA TRP A 83 -7.40 -5.82 6.56
C TRP A 83 -5.87 -5.96 6.55
N ARG A 84 -5.29 -6.93 5.84
CA ARG A 84 -3.83 -7.08 5.73
C ARG A 84 -3.40 -7.27 4.29
N VAL A 85 -2.49 -6.41 3.84
CA VAL A 85 -1.89 -6.47 2.50
C VAL A 85 -0.38 -6.48 2.61
N VAL A 86 0.27 -7.33 1.82
CA VAL A 86 1.73 -7.50 1.80
C VAL A 86 2.27 -7.14 0.44
N PHE A 87 3.22 -6.21 0.42
CA PHE A 87 4.00 -5.83 -0.75
C PHE A 87 5.29 -6.65 -0.74
N ILE A 88 5.53 -7.38 -1.82
CA ILE A 88 6.76 -8.13 -2.04
C ILE A 88 7.64 -7.28 -2.95
N LEU A 89 8.85 -6.99 -2.51
CA LEU A 89 9.81 -6.16 -3.24
C LEU A 89 10.71 -7.02 -4.13
N LYS A 90 11.30 -6.39 -5.14
CA LYS A 90 12.37 -7.02 -5.93
C LYS A 90 13.63 -7.10 -5.08
N ALA A 91 14.31 -8.24 -5.11
CA ALA A 91 15.69 -8.30 -4.65
C ALA A 91 16.55 -7.40 -5.54
N ARG A 92 17.54 -6.74 -4.95
CA ARG A 92 18.47 -5.85 -5.64
C ARG A 92 19.45 -6.63 -6.52
#